data_AF-A0A951TQ14-F1
#
_entry.id   AF-A0A951TQ14-F1
#
_cell.length_a   1.000
_cell.length_b   1.000
_cell.length_c   1.000
_cell.angle_alpha   90.00
_cell.angle_beta   90.00
_cell.angle_gamma   90.00
#
_symmetry.space_group_name_H-M   'P 1'
#
loop_
_entity.id
_entity.type
_entity.pdbx_description
1 polymer ?
#
loop_
_entity_poly.entity_id
_entity_poly.type
_entity_poly.pdbx_seq_one_letter_code
_entity_poly.pdbx_strand_id
1 'polypeptide(L)'
;MTDTDRVDPKATTAAPLSATRLAAVPMMAGAGVLIGSWVAASIFVGPQLDLGPRRTELEFADHVLPGAVVIVICLAVTVALFVGKRFRPAAASLLFYAGLGISLAGVWTTATHVPLIVQALRDQAPWPAALNYSIPAFAMLLFGIGWLSAYRGPYAAPAEPAP
;
A
#
# COMPACT_ATOMS: atom_id res chain seq x y z
N MET A 1 -20.45 -21.49 -43.40
CA MET A 1 -19.22 -20.83 -42.91
C MET A 1 -19.66 -19.50 -42.35
N THR A 2 -20.11 -19.50 -41.10
CA THR A 2 -20.79 -18.37 -40.44
C THR A 2 -19.76 -17.54 -39.69
N ASP A 3 -19.81 -16.24 -39.94
CA ASP A 3 -19.02 -15.17 -39.34
C ASP A 3 -19.47 -14.96 -37.87
N THR A 4 -19.12 -15.91 -37.01
CA THR A 4 -19.28 -15.81 -35.55
C THR A 4 -17.89 -15.63 -34.97
N ASP A 5 -17.72 -14.55 -34.21
CA ASP A 5 -16.56 -14.22 -33.34
C ASP A 5 -15.75 -12.98 -33.75
N ARG A 6 -16.39 -12.00 -34.40
CA ARG A 6 -15.90 -10.62 -34.27
C ARG A 6 -16.28 -10.09 -32.89
N VAL A 7 -15.54 -10.51 -31.87
CA VAL A 7 -15.55 -9.89 -30.55
C VAL A 7 -15.18 -8.43 -30.78
N ASP A 8 -16.17 -7.55 -30.68
CA ASP A 8 -15.99 -6.12 -30.89
C ASP A 8 -14.98 -5.64 -29.83
N PRO A 9 -13.74 -5.28 -30.20
CA PRO A 9 -12.66 -5.03 -29.25
C PRO A 9 -12.76 -3.62 -28.67
N LYS A 10 -13.99 -3.14 -28.43
CA LYS A 10 -14.24 -2.01 -27.54
C LYS A 10 -13.89 -2.47 -26.14
N ALA A 11 -12.58 -2.59 -25.91
CA ALA A 11 -11.94 -2.66 -24.63
C ALA A 11 -12.67 -1.65 -23.76
N THR A 12 -13.32 -2.17 -22.73
CA THR A 12 -14.02 -1.39 -21.72
C THR A 12 -12.98 -0.46 -21.12
N THR A 13 -12.85 0.72 -21.71
CA THR A 13 -11.84 1.69 -21.33
C THR A 13 -12.29 2.20 -19.98
N ALA A 14 -11.57 1.80 -18.93
CA ALA A 14 -11.86 2.24 -17.57
C ALA A 14 -12.01 3.77 -17.59
N ALA A 15 -13.10 4.26 -16.99
CA ALA A 15 -13.36 5.69 -16.98
C ALA A 15 -12.16 6.43 -16.36
N PRO A 16 -11.74 7.57 -16.94
CA PRO A 16 -10.60 8.33 -16.43
C PRO A 16 -10.86 8.77 -14.98
N LEU A 17 -9.81 8.82 -14.17
CA LEU A 17 -9.90 9.35 -12.82
C LEU A 17 -10.38 10.81 -12.83
N SER A 18 -11.29 11.15 -11.90
CA SER A 18 -11.73 12.53 -11.71
C SER A 18 -10.55 13.45 -11.37
N ALA A 19 -10.60 14.71 -11.81
CA ALA A 19 -9.57 15.71 -11.51
C ALA A 19 -9.29 15.86 -10.00
N THR A 20 -10.34 15.83 -9.17
CA THR A 20 -10.22 15.89 -7.70
C THR A 20 -9.39 14.74 -7.12
N ARG A 21 -9.61 13.50 -7.59
CA ARG A 21 -8.80 12.34 -7.16
C ARG A 21 -7.35 12.47 -7.59
N LEU A 22 -7.09 12.94 -8.80
CA LEU A 22 -5.72 13.18 -9.27
C LEU A 22 -5.02 14.28 -8.47
N ALA A 23 -5.75 15.34 -8.08
CA ALA A 23 -5.22 16.43 -7.27
C ALA A 23 -4.85 15.99 -5.84
N ALA A 24 -5.48 14.94 -5.32
CA ALA A 24 -5.17 14.39 -3.99
C ALA A 24 -3.90 13.52 -3.96
N VAL A 25 -3.43 13.01 -5.10
CA VAL A 25 -2.30 12.08 -5.17
C VAL A 25 -1.03 12.63 -4.51
N PRO A 26 -0.58 13.88 -4.71
CA PRO A 26 0.63 14.38 -4.09
C PRO A 26 0.56 14.36 -2.55
N MET A 27 -0.60 14.74 -1.99
CA MET A 27 -0.83 14.69 -0.55
C MET A 27 -0.80 13.25 -0.04
N MET A 28 -1.48 12.33 -0.73
CA MET A 28 -1.47 10.92 -0.35
C MET A 28 -0.05 10.34 -0.44
N ALA A 29 0.69 10.61 -1.53
CA ALA A 29 2.06 10.16 -1.70
C ALA A 29 2.97 10.69 -0.59
N GLY A 30 2.82 11.97 -0.21
CA GLY A 30 3.53 12.55 0.94
C GLY A 30 3.20 11.84 2.25
N ALA A 31 1.92 11.55 2.51
CA ALA A 31 1.50 10.78 3.68
C ALA A 31 2.10 9.37 3.67
N GLY A 32 2.15 8.72 2.49
CA GLY A 32 2.77 7.41 2.33
C GLY A 32 4.27 7.42 2.62
N VAL A 33 5.00 8.45 2.18
CA VAL A 33 6.42 8.63 2.54
C VAL A 33 6.59 8.76 4.06
N LEU A 34 5.78 9.60 4.71
CA LEU A 34 5.84 9.79 6.17
C LEU A 34 5.55 8.49 6.92
N ILE A 35 4.52 7.76 6.52
CA ILE A 35 4.15 6.47 7.14
C ILE A 35 5.25 5.43 6.90
N GLY A 36 5.76 5.31 5.67
CA GLY A 36 6.85 4.39 5.36
C GLY A 36 8.13 4.71 6.14
N SER A 37 8.46 6.00 6.30
CA SER A 37 9.57 6.45 7.14
C SER A 37 9.33 6.13 8.61
N TRP A 38 8.10 6.30 9.12
CA TRP A 38 7.77 5.97 10.50
C TRP A 38 7.92 4.47 10.77
N VAL A 39 7.42 3.62 9.87
CA VAL A 39 7.61 2.16 9.95
C VAL A 39 9.09 1.81 9.91
N ALA A 40 9.88 2.35 8.98
CA ALA A 40 11.30 2.05 8.90
C ALA A 40 12.09 2.56 10.12
N ALA A 41 11.65 3.67 10.73
CA ALA A 41 12.32 4.28 11.87
C ALA A 41 12.04 3.56 13.19
N SER A 42 11.02 2.71 13.29
CA SER A 42 10.62 2.07 14.56
C SER A 42 11.72 1.22 15.19
N ILE A 43 12.73 0.79 14.41
CA ILE A 43 13.89 0.04 14.89
C ILE A 43 14.92 0.93 15.62
N PHE A 44 14.85 2.25 15.41
CA PHE A 44 15.77 3.22 15.99
C PHE A 44 15.13 4.04 17.12
N VAL A 45 13.80 3.95 17.28
CA VAL A 45 13.05 4.74 18.26
C VAL A 45 12.26 3.84 19.20
N GLY A 46 12.20 4.24 20.46
CA GLY A 46 11.40 3.55 21.48
C GLY A 46 12.04 2.28 22.06
N PRO A 47 11.27 1.55 22.89
CA PRO A 47 11.72 0.34 23.55
C PRO A 47 12.01 -0.78 22.55
N GLN A 48 13.15 -1.44 22.72
CA GLN A 48 13.62 -2.47 21.80
C GLN A 48 13.25 -3.88 22.27
N LEU A 49 13.04 -4.81 21.34
CA LEU A 49 12.78 -6.22 21.63
C LEU A 49 14.09 -7.01 21.76
N ASP A 50 14.13 -7.96 22.69
CA ASP A 50 15.22 -8.93 22.75
C ASP A 50 14.94 -10.10 21.78
N LEU A 51 15.35 -9.91 20.54
CA LEU A 51 15.22 -10.91 19.46
C LEU A 51 16.49 -11.78 19.33
N GLY A 52 17.42 -11.69 20.28
CA GLY A 52 18.69 -12.42 20.24
C GLY A 52 19.62 -12.01 19.08
N PRO A 53 20.51 -12.92 18.62
CA PRO A 53 21.59 -12.58 17.67
C PRO A 53 21.11 -12.12 16.28
N ARG A 54 19.90 -12.50 15.88
CA ARG A 54 19.34 -12.18 14.54
C ARG A 54 18.46 -10.94 14.53
N ARG A 55 18.44 -10.18 15.64
CA ARG A 55 17.59 -8.99 15.80
C ARG A 55 17.64 -8.05 14.60
N THR A 56 18.85 -7.65 14.17
CA THR A 56 19.01 -6.69 13.07
C THR A 56 18.42 -7.20 11.76
N GLU A 57 18.55 -8.49 11.46
CA GLU A 57 18.01 -9.08 10.23
C GLU A 57 16.48 -9.10 10.24
N LEU A 58 15.89 -9.49 11.38
CA LEU A 58 14.45 -9.56 11.58
C LEU A 58 13.83 -8.16 11.57
N GLU A 59 14.38 -7.23 12.35
CA GLU A 59 13.93 -5.85 12.40
C GLU A 59 14.04 -5.17 11.03
N PHE A 60 15.11 -5.44 10.27
CA PHE A 60 15.23 -4.94 8.90
C PHE A 60 14.14 -5.49 7.97
N ALA A 61 13.88 -6.80 8.01
CA ALA A 61 12.88 -7.45 7.16
C ALA A 61 11.44 -7.03 7.51
N ASP A 62 11.16 -6.78 8.78
CA ASP A 62 9.81 -6.46 9.25
C ASP A 62 9.47 -4.97 9.14
N HIS A 63 10.48 -4.09 9.20
CA HIS A 63 10.28 -2.64 9.24
C HIS A 63 10.92 -1.91 8.08
N VAL A 64 12.24 -2.03 7.92
CA VAL A 64 13.00 -1.20 6.98
C VAL A 64 12.62 -1.53 5.54
N LEU A 65 12.55 -2.81 5.20
CA LEU A 65 12.21 -3.24 3.84
C LEU A 65 10.77 -2.83 3.45
N PRO A 66 9.71 -3.13 4.24
CA PRO A 66 8.36 -2.67 3.94
C PRO A 66 8.23 -1.14 3.87
N GLY A 67 8.84 -0.43 4.82
CA GLY A 67 8.85 1.03 4.84
C GLY A 67 9.52 1.63 3.60
N ALA A 68 10.68 1.09 3.20
CA ALA A 68 11.39 1.48 1.98
C ALA A 68 10.56 1.22 0.72
N VAL A 69 9.88 0.07 0.63
CA VAL A 69 8.99 -0.25 -0.49
C VAL A 69 7.89 0.82 -0.63
N VAL A 70 7.22 1.18 0.47
CA VAL A 70 6.18 2.22 0.45
C VAL A 70 6.72 3.58 0.02
N ILE A 71 7.89 3.98 0.53
CA ILE A 71 8.56 5.23 0.14
C ILE A 71 8.84 5.22 -1.37
N VAL A 72 9.45 4.16 -1.89
CA VAL A 72 9.81 4.04 -3.31
C VAL A 72 8.57 4.09 -4.20
N ILE A 73 7.49 3.39 -3.83
CA ILE A 73 6.21 3.43 -4.56
C ILE A 73 5.68 4.87 -4.61
N CYS A 74 5.64 5.57 -3.48
CA CYS A 74 5.10 6.93 -3.40
C CYS A 74 5.93 7.92 -4.22
N LEU A 75 7.26 7.81 -4.18
CA LEU A 75 8.17 8.63 -4.99
C LEU A 75 8.02 8.31 -6.48
N ALA A 76 7.94 7.05 -6.86
CA ALA A 76 7.76 6.63 -8.25
C ALA A 76 6.43 7.15 -8.84
N VAL A 77 5.33 7.05 -8.10
CA VAL A 77 4.03 7.61 -8.48
C VAL A 77 4.12 9.12 -8.67
N THR A 78 4.76 9.82 -7.72
CA THR A 78 4.96 11.27 -7.79
C THR A 78 5.74 11.63 -9.06
N VAL A 79 6.90 11.03 -9.28
CA VAL A 79 7.71 11.28 -10.49
C VAL A 79 6.93 10.98 -11.77
N ALA A 80 6.24 9.85 -11.84
CA ALA A 80 5.47 9.45 -13.01
C ALA A 80 4.38 10.46 -13.39
N LEU A 81 3.68 11.02 -12.39
CA LEU A 81 2.59 11.97 -12.61
C LEU A 81 3.07 13.40 -12.90
N PHE A 82 4.18 13.83 -12.30
CA PHE A 82 4.71 15.19 -12.49
C PHE A 82 5.60 15.32 -13.74
N VAL A 83 6.39 14.31 -14.06
CA VAL A 83 7.31 14.33 -15.22
C VAL A 83 6.62 13.79 -16.48
N GLY A 84 5.71 12.83 -16.33
CA GLY A 84 5.15 12.10 -17.45
C GLY A 84 3.73 12.52 -17.83
N LYS A 85 3.60 13.53 -18.71
CA LYS A 85 2.31 13.85 -19.38
C LYS A 85 1.69 12.62 -20.10
N ARG A 86 2.54 11.65 -20.48
CA ARG A 86 2.21 10.40 -21.20
C ARG A 86 1.52 9.32 -20.35
N PHE A 87 1.62 9.36 -19.02
CA PHE A 87 1.08 8.30 -18.15
C PHE A 87 -0.36 8.56 -17.65
N ARG A 88 -0.95 9.70 -18.00
CA ARG A 88 -2.35 10.03 -17.66
C ARG A 88 -3.39 8.95 -18.02
N PRO A 89 -3.34 8.28 -19.20
CA PRO A 89 -4.29 7.20 -19.49
C PRO A 89 -4.07 5.94 -18.64
N ALA A 90 -2.85 5.72 -18.13
CA ALA A 90 -2.52 4.58 -17.27
C ALA A 90 -2.54 4.92 -15.77
N ALA A 91 -2.88 6.17 -15.40
CA ALA A 91 -2.78 6.66 -14.03
C ALA A 91 -3.68 5.86 -13.07
N ALA A 92 -4.86 5.44 -13.51
CA ALA A 92 -5.77 4.63 -12.70
C ALA A 92 -5.13 3.29 -12.30
N SER A 93 -4.62 2.55 -13.27
CA SER A 93 -3.95 1.26 -13.03
C SER A 93 -2.68 1.44 -12.19
N LEU A 94 -1.87 2.46 -12.48
CA LEU A 94 -0.68 2.76 -11.69
C LEU A 94 -1.03 3.03 -10.21
N LEU A 95 -2.02 3.87 -9.96
CA LEU A 95 -2.44 4.21 -8.59
C LEU A 95 -3.08 3.03 -7.88
N PHE A 96 -3.83 2.19 -8.59
CA PHE A 96 -4.35 0.93 -8.06
C PHE A 96 -3.23 -0.01 -7.64
N TYR A 97 -2.26 -0.29 -8.51
CA TYR A 97 -1.13 -1.17 -8.20
C TYR A 97 -0.21 -0.60 -7.11
N ALA A 98 -0.05 0.73 -7.07
CA ALA A 98 0.64 1.39 -5.97
C ALA A 98 -0.08 1.11 -4.64
N GLY A 99 -1.40 1.32 -4.57
CA GLY A 99 -2.20 1.01 -3.39
C GLY A 99 -2.14 -0.46 -2.99
N LEU A 100 -2.14 -1.37 -3.97
CA LEU A 100 -1.99 -2.81 -3.73
C LEU A 100 -0.62 -3.12 -3.12
N GLY A 101 0.47 -2.58 -3.69
CA GLY A 101 1.82 -2.77 -3.16
C GLY A 101 1.97 -2.26 -1.72
N ILE A 102 1.42 -1.07 -1.44
CA ILE A 102 1.40 -0.50 -0.08
C ILE A 102 0.57 -1.37 0.87
N SER A 103 -0.59 -1.87 0.42
CA SER A 103 -1.44 -2.78 1.21
C SER A 103 -0.71 -4.07 1.55
N LEU A 104 -0.01 -4.67 0.59
CA LEU A 104 0.76 -5.90 0.81
C LEU A 104 1.92 -5.69 1.79
N ALA A 105 2.63 -4.56 1.69
CA ALA A 105 3.64 -4.17 2.68
C ALA A 105 3.01 -4.01 4.08
N GLY A 106 1.85 -3.34 4.17
CA GLY A 106 1.07 -3.22 5.41
C GLY A 106 0.62 -4.55 5.99
N VAL A 107 0.14 -5.48 5.15
CA VAL A 107 -0.25 -6.84 5.57
C VAL A 107 0.95 -7.59 6.13
N TRP A 108 2.08 -7.56 5.41
CA TRP A 108 3.32 -8.19 5.86
C TRP A 108 3.72 -7.71 7.25
N THR A 109 3.93 -6.40 7.42
CA THR A 109 4.37 -5.85 8.70
C THR A 109 3.32 -6.06 9.79
N THR A 110 2.03 -5.94 9.50
CA THR A 110 0.99 -6.20 10.52
C THR A 110 1.00 -7.67 10.96
N ALA A 111 1.10 -8.61 10.02
CA ALA A 111 1.10 -10.03 10.31
C ALA A 111 2.27 -10.45 11.22
N THR A 112 3.45 -9.85 11.05
CA THR A 112 4.62 -10.11 11.91
C THR A 112 4.48 -9.50 13.31
N HIS A 113 3.57 -8.54 13.51
CA HIS A 113 3.36 -7.82 14.77
C HIS A 113 2.14 -8.30 15.58
N VAL A 114 1.19 -8.99 14.95
CA VAL A 114 0.06 -9.61 15.68
C VAL A 114 0.55 -10.54 16.81
N PRO A 115 1.56 -11.42 16.61
CA PRO A 115 2.09 -12.23 17.70
C PRO A 115 2.63 -11.41 18.88
N LEU A 116 3.22 -10.24 18.62
CA LEU A 116 3.77 -9.37 19.66
C LEU A 116 2.66 -8.78 20.54
N ILE A 117 1.52 -8.40 19.95
CA ILE A 117 0.32 -7.99 20.71
C ILE A 117 -0.18 -9.15 21.58
N VAL A 118 -0.23 -10.37 21.03
CA VAL A 118 -0.64 -11.57 21.78
C VAL A 118 0.31 -11.88 22.94
N GLN A 119 1.62 -11.68 22.76
CA GLN A 119 2.61 -11.82 23.83
C GLN A 119 2.42 -10.77 24.93
N ALA A 120 2.17 -9.50 24.56
CA ALA A 120 1.89 -8.45 25.54
C ALA A 120 0.62 -8.70 26.34
N LEU A 121 -0.44 -9.25 25.71
CA LEU A 121 -1.66 -9.70 26.38
C LEU A 121 -1.43 -10.85 27.38
N ARG A 122 -0.31 -11.57 27.27
CA ARG A 122 0.08 -12.68 28.14
C ARG A 122 1.22 -12.30 29.10
N ASP A 123 1.55 -11.01 29.20
CA ASP A 123 2.68 -10.49 29.97
C ASP A 123 4.04 -11.08 29.57
N GLN A 124 4.18 -11.54 28.33
CA GLN A 124 5.41 -12.11 27.75
C GLN A 124 6.26 -11.07 27.02
N ALA A 125 5.68 -9.91 26.70
CA ALA A 125 6.37 -8.79 26.07
C ALA A 125 5.89 -7.46 26.68
N PRO A 126 6.76 -6.45 26.78
CA PRO A 126 6.35 -5.15 27.31
C PRO A 126 5.41 -4.42 26.36
N TRP A 127 4.26 -3.95 26.88
CA TRP A 127 3.28 -3.16 26.13
C TRP A 127 3.87 -1.95 25.38
N PRO A 128 4.79 -1.16 25.97
CA PRO A 128 5.42 -0.06 25.25
C PRO A 128 6.14 -0.48 23.96
N ALA A 129 6.84 -1.63 23.97
CA ALA A 129 7.46 -2.17 22.76
C ALA A 129 6.36 -2.63 21.79
N ALA A 130 5.41 -3.44 22.26
CA ALA A 130 4.33 -3.96 21.43
C ALA A 130 3.58 -2.85 20.67
N LEU A 131 3.28 -1.73 21.33
CA LEU A 131 2.65 -0.56 20.71
C LEU A 131 3.59 0.19 19.76
N ASN A 132 4.85 0.43 20.14
CA ASN A 132 5.85 1.12 19.30
C ASN A 132 5.98 0.46 17.93
N TYR A 133 5.98 -0.87 17.90
CA TYR A 133 6.15 -1.62 16.67
C TYR A 133 4.84 -1.88 15.91
N SER A 134 3.73 -2.08 16.62
CA SER A 134 2.45 -2.43 15.97
C SER A 134 1.70 -1.23 15.41
N ILE A 135 1.72 -0.07 16.07
CA ILE A 135 0.96 1.11 15.62
C ILE A 135 1.39 1.55 14.20
N PRO A 136 2.69 1.70 13.88
CA PRO A 136 3.11 2.06 12.53
C PRO A 136 2.68 1.01 11.50
N ALA A 137 2.75 -0.28 11.86
CA ALA A 137 2.35 -1.39 11.00
C ALA A 137 0.87 -1.29 10.59
N PHE A 138 -0.02 -1.12 11.58
CA PHE A 138 -1.45 -0.96 11.34
C PHE A 138 -1.76 0.33 10.57
N ALA A 139 -1.08 1.44 10.87
CA ALA A 139 -1.23 2.69 10.13
C ALA A 139 -0.89 2.51 8.64
N MET A 140 0.20 1.80 8.33
CA MET A 140 0.59 1.47 6.95
C MET A 140 -0.44 0.60 6.24
N LEU A 141 -0.98 -0.42 6.91
CA LEU A 141 -2.04 -1.27 6.36
C LEU A 141 -3.31 -0.47 6.04
N LEU A 142 -3.81 0.32 7.00
CA LEU A 142 -5.00 1.13 6.83
C LEU A 142 -4.81 2.16 5.71
N PHE A 143 -3.64 2.77 5.62
CA PHE A 143 -3.28 3.68 4.55
C PHE A 143 -3.29 3.00 3.18
N GLY A 144 -2.69 1.81 3.06
CA GLY A 144 -2.72 1.01 1.83
C GLY A 144 -4.14 0.68 1.38
N ILE A 145 -4.99 0.21 2.30
CA ILE A 145 -6.40 -0.10 2.03
C ILE A 145 -7.16 1.17 1.60
N GLY A 146 -6.93 2.29 2.28
CA GLY A 146 -7.53 3.58 1.95
C GLY A 146 -7.13 4.05 0.54
N TRP A 147 -5.84 3.93 0.21
CA TRP A 147 -5.33 4.22 -1.13
C TRP A 147 -5.96 3.34 -2.19
N LEU A 148 -5.93 2.02 -2.00
CA LEU A 148 -6.50 1.05 -2.93
C LEU A 148 -8.00 1.32 -3.16
N SER A 149 -8.73 1.67 -2.09
CA SER A 149 -10.15 2.00 -2.15
C SER A 149 -10.43 3.29 -2.91
N ALA A 150 -9.57 4.31 -2.77
CA ALA A 150 -9.70 5.59 -3.47
C ALA A 150 -9.46 5.47 -4.99
N TYR A 151 -8.61 4.53 -5.41
CA TYR A 151 -8.19 4.36 -6.79
C TYR A 151 -8.58 3.02 -7.43
N ARG A 152 -9.49 2.26 -6.80
CA ARG A 152 -10.18 1.16 -7.49
C ARG A 152 -10.91 1.75 -8.71
N GLY A 153 -10.59 1.23 -9.90
CA GLY A 153 -11.31 1.62 -11.11
C GLY A 153 -12.81 1.37 -10.93
N PRO A 154 -13.69 2.05 -11.68
CA PRO A 154 -15.07 1.60 -11.75
C PRO A 154 -15.05 0.12 -12.15
N TYR A 155 -15.68 -0.73 -11.35
CA TYR A 155 -16.05 -2.06 -11.83
C TYR A 155 -16.88 -1.78 -13.09
N ALA A 156 -16.36 -2.17 -14.26
CA ALA A 156 -17.23 -2.30 -15.41
C ALA A 156 -18.26 -3.35 -14.99
N ALA A 157 -19.49 -2.91 -14.71
CA ALA A 157 -20.58 -3.87 -14.62
C ALA A 157 -20.53 -4.67 -15.92
N PRO A 158 -20.58 -6.02 -15.87
CA PRO A 158 -20.71 -6.79 -17.09
C PRO A 158 -21.89 -6.23 -17.86
N ALA A 159 -21.70 -5.98 -19.16
CA ALA A 159 -22.77 -5.45 -20.00
C ALA A 159 -24.01 -6.32 -19.80
N GLU A 160 -25.14 -5.69 -19.44
CA GLU A 160 -26.41 -6.41 -19.39
C GLU A 160 -26.63 -7.02 -20.78
N PRO A 161 -26.88 -8.34 -20.88
CA PRO A 161 -27.20 -8.95 -22.15
C PRO A 161 -28.43 -8.25 -22.73
N ALA A 162 -28.37 -7.88 -24.01
CA ALA A 162 -29.49 -7.26 -24.70
C ALA A 162 -30.73 -8.19 -24.64
N PRO A 163 -31.94 -7.65 -24.50
CA PRO A 163 -33.18 -8.42 -24.40
C PRO A 163 -33.50 -9.22 -25.67
#